data_AF-A0A2K3E1K4-F1
#
_entry.id   AF-A0A2K3E1K4-F1
#
_cell.length_a   1.000
_cell.length_b   1.000
_cell.length_c   1.000
_cell.angle_alpha   90.00
_cell.angle_beta   90.00
_cell.angle_gamma   90.00
#
_symmetry.space_group_name_H-M   'P 1'
#
loop_
_entity.id
_entity.type
_entity.pdbx_description
1 polymer ?
#
loop_
_entity_poly.entity_id
_entity_poly.type
_entity_poly.pdbx_seq_one_letter_code
_entity_poly.pdbx_strand_id
1 'polypeptide(L)'
;MNEDLVNGLVVAMTMPTTISTNVVFTKQSGGNEAAALINAVVGNIIGIFVSPGWLYLYLKRSGQASYSDVIVQMAITIIAPLVVGQLVQYFGPDLVKKAQEYINFGKVGNVMIVLLVWNTFCNTFHKDIHLGAGSWVPMLFLEIGMFLAFTVMCLLLATFVPFKKLFSMDKPDAVAVVMCGSTKTLALGMPLISVLFGKSANAGILSLPLLIYHATQCLLGSLMIKHLKAWVNGPRPGAWPPSCWHPVPASEAAAVAAAGGPAVPEGATAVVVKPAAAAGEVAAVGQSSGSGSGSSAHGHGSGDGEGNGTTPLVQGQDSSVRRKSGAGSGDVEHGAGAAADRR
;
A
#
# COMPACT_ATOMS: atom_id res chain seq x y z
N MET A 1 8.01 34.26 -4.63
CA MET A 1 7.05 33.43 -3.88
C MET A 1 6.69 34.20 -2.61
N ASN A 2 5.43 34.25 -2.20
CA ASN A 2 4.99 34.94 -0.99
C ASN A 2 5.72 34.39 0.26
N GLU A 3 6.18 35.26 1.17
CA GLU A 3 6.91 34.86 2.39
C GLU A 3 6.09 33.91 3.27
N ASP A 4 4.78 34.12 3.40
CA ASP A 4 3.93 33.23 4.19
C ASP A 4 3.81 31.83 3.55
N LEU A 5 3.88 31.72 2.21
CA LEU A 5 3.94 30.42 1.54
C LEU A 5 5.30 29.74 1.74
N VAL A 6 6.39 30.50 1.70
CA VAL A 6 7.74 29.98 2.02
C VAL A 6 7.76 29.45 3.45
N ASN A 7 7.17 30.18 4.39
CA ASN A 7 7.07 29.75 5.78
C ASN A 7 6.19 28.50 5.93
N GLY A 8 5.07 28.43 5.22
CA GLY A 8 4.23 27.23 5.18
C GLY A 8 4.97 26.01 4.58
N LEU A 9 5.84 26.23 3.59
CA LEU A 9 6.68 25.20 3.02
C LEU A 9 7.69 24.67 4.04
N VAL A 10 8.32 25.56 4.81
CA VAL A 10 9.19 25.18 5.92
C VAL A 10 8.42 24.36 6.96
N VAL A 11 7.21 24.80 7.32
CA VAL A 11 6.33 24.02 8.19
C VAL A 11 6.12 22.61 7.63
N ALA A 12 5.71 22.49 6.36
CA ALA A 12 5.51 21.20 5.71
C ALA A 12 6.77 20.32 5.74
N MET A 13 7.95 20.91 5.53
CA MET A 13 9.20 20.16 5.49
C MET A 13 9.71 19.70 6.86
N THR A 14 9.35 20.39 7.93
CA THR A 14 9.69 19.97 9.30
C THR A 14 8.79 18.86 9.83
N MET A 15 7.70 18.53 9.14
CA MET A 15 6.75 17.52 9.63
C MET A 15 7.38 16.13 9.61
N PRO A 16 7.03 15.26 10.57
CA PRO A 16 7.43 13.87 10.52
C PRO A 16 6.67 13.15 9.40
N THR A 17 6.85 11.84 9.30
CA THR A 17 6.30 11.03 8.21
C THR A 17 4.85 10.58 8.44
N THR A 18 4.16 10.07 7.43
CA THR A 18 2.79 9.51 7.59
C THR A 18 2.81 8.11 8.20
N ILE A 19 1.80 7.75 9.00
CA ILE A 19 1.66 6.38 9.52
C ILE A 19 0.88 5.51 8.53
N SER A 20 -0.39 5.84 8.26
CA SER A 20 -1.28 5.01 7.43
C SER A 20 -0.77 4.83 5.99
N THR A 21 -0.54 5.94 5.28
CA THR A 21 -0.17 5.90 3.85
C THR A 21 1.14 5.15 3.61
N ASN A 22 2.16 5.38 4.45
CA ASN A 22 3.44 4.68 4.31
C ASN A 22 3.35 3.19 4.52
N VAL A 23 2.61 2.73 5.52
CA VAL A 23 2.41 1.31 5.78
C VAL A 23 1.70 0.67 4.59
N VAL A 24 0.64 1.31 4.07
CA VAL A 24 -0.11 0.83 2.90
C VAL A 24 0.76 0.79 1.64
N PHE A 25 1.46 1.87 1.31
CA PHE A 25 2.29 1.95 0.10
C PHE A 25 3.50 1.01 0.16
N THR A 26 4.12 0.87 1.33
CA THR A 26 5.22 -0.08 1.56
C THR A 26 4.72 -1.50 1.35
N LYS A 27 3.59 -1.88 1.97
CA LYS A 27 2.98 -3.20 1.80
C LYS A 27 2.65 -3.50 0.33
N GLN A 28 2.02 -2.55 -0.37
CA GLN A 28 1.65 -2.72 -1.78
C GLN A 28 2.89 -2.82 -2.70
N SER A 29 4.01 -2.22 -2.31
CA SER A 29 5.28 -2.28 -3.02
C SER A 29 6.10 -3.54 -2.72
N GLY A 30 5.64 -4.43 -1.83
CA GLY A 30 6.41 -5.60 -1.38
C GLY A 30 7.52 -5.27 -0.39
N GLY A 31 7.42 -4.13 0.29
CA GLY A 31 8.38 -3.68 1.31
C GLY A 31 8.09 -4.23 2.71
N ASN A 32 8.98 -3.91 3.65
CA ASN A 32 8.85 -4.29 5.05
C ASN A 32 7.82 -3.40 5.78
N GLU A 33 6.59 -3.90 5.90
CA GLU A 33 5.47 -3.21 6.56
C GLU A 33 5.77 -2.87 8.03
N ALA A 34 6.42 -3.79 8.76
CA ALA A 34 6.73 -3.61 10.17
C ALA A 34 7.79 -2.51 10.39
N ALA A 35 8.83 -2.48 9.56
CA ALA A 35 9.84 -1.43 9.61
C ALA A 35 9.25 -0.05 9.30
N ALA A 36 8.37 0.05 8.29
CA ALA A 36 7.68 1.29 7.97
C ALA A 36 6.79 1.77 9.13
N LEU A 37 6.04 0.86 9.77
CA LEU A 37 5.19 1.18 10.90
C LEU A 37 5.99 1.71 12.09
N ILE A 38 7.06 1.00 12.50
CA ILE A 38 7.89 1.40 13.64
C ILE A 38 8.56 2.75 13.36
N ASN A 39 9.14 2.93 12.17
CA ASN A 39 9.78 4.19 11.79
C ASN A 39 8.78 5.36 11.81
N ALA A 40 7.58 5.13 11.27
CA ALA A 40 6.54 6.14 11.30
C ALA A 40 6.11 6.48 12.73
N VAL A 41 5.82 5.51 13.57
CA VAL A 41 5.37 5.75 14.96
C VAL A 41 6.45 6.50 15.75
N VAL A 42 7.69 6.02 15.73
CA VAL A 42 8.81 6.65 16.46
C VAL A 42 9.07 8.06 15.93
N GLY A 43 9.10 8.25 14.61
CA GLY A 43 9.30 9.54 13.98
C GLY A 43 8.18 10.54 14.30
N ASN A 44 6.93 10.09 14.39
CA ASN A 44 5.80 10.94 14.79
C ASN A 44 5.90 11.36 16.26
N ILE A 45 6.28 10.45 17.17
CA ILE A 45 6.47 10.78 18.60
C ILE A 45 7.61 11.80 18.78
N ILE A 46 8.77 11.56 18.14
CA ILE A 46 9.90 12.49 18.18
C ILE A 46 9.53 13.83 17.54
N GLY A 47 8.79 13.80 16.43
CA GLY A 47 8.35 14.98 15.69
C GLY A 47 7.49 15.94 16.51
N ILE A 48 6.72 15.45 17.50
CA ILE A 48 5.96 16.30 18.43
C ILE A 48 6.86 17.32 19.14
N PHE A 49 8.11 16.96 19.43
CA PHE A 49 9.07 17.82 20.12
C PHE A 49 10.00 18.54 19.16
N VAL A 50 10.51 17.80 18.16
CA VAL A 50 11.52 18.30 17.23
C VAL A 50 10.93 19.29 16.23
N SER A 51 9.76 19.00 15.64
CA SER A 51 9.19 19.86 14.59
C SER A 51 8.86 21.26 15.09
N PRO A 52 8.19 21.45 16.25
CA PRO A 52 7.99 22.79 16.78
C PRO A 52 9.33 23.47 17.09
N GLY A 53 10.29 22.76 17.69
CA GLY A 53 11.61 23.32 18.01
C GLY A 53 12.33 23.87 16.79
N TRP A 54 12.29 23.12 15.68
CA TRP A 54 12.86 23.54 14.40
C TRP A 54 12.19 24.81 13.86
N LEU A 55 10.87 24.91 14.00
CA LEU A 55 10.11 26.09 13.56
C LEU A 55 10.40 27.33 14.41
N TYR A 56 10.58 27.20 15.73
CA TYR A 56 11.00 28.34 16.55
C TYR A 56 12.40 28.84 16.18
N LEU A 57 13.32 27.92 15.88
CA LEU A 57 14.68 28.28 15.47
C LEU A 57 14.70 29.00 14.11
N TYR A 58 13.86 28.59 13.17
CA TYR A 58 13.88 29.10 11.80
C TYR A 58 12.98 30.32 11.57
N LEU A 59 11.72 30.28 12.03
CA LEU A 59 10.74 31.32 11.71
C LEU A 59 10.84 32.57 12.57
N LYS A 60 11.39 32.47 13.79
CA LYS A 60 11.66 33.57 14.74
C LYS A 60 10.66 34.75 14.65
N ARG A 61 9.36 34.46 14.69
CA ARG A 61 8.32 35.46 14.37
C ARG A 61 7.70 36.01 15.65
N SER A 62 7.53 37.33 15.70
CA SER A 62 6.78 38.01 16.75
C SER A 62 5.31 37.57 16.74
N GLY A 63 4.77 37.16 17.89
CA GLY A 63 3.37 36.73 18.01
C GLY A 63 3.11 35.22 17.89
N GLN A 64 4.16 34.39 17.81
CA GLN A 64 4.03 32.94 17.97
C GLN A 64 3.65 32.61 19.43
N ALA A 65 2.95 31.48 19.63
CA ALA A 65 2.70 30.95 20.96
C ALA A 65 4.02 30.70 21.74
N SER A 66 3.95 30.40 23.04
CA SER A 66 5.14 29.94 23.76
C SER A 66 5.49 28.52 23.33
N TYR A 67 6.78 28.17 23.22
CA TYR A 67 7.20 26.80 22.88
C TYR A 67 6.62 25.78 23.88
N SER A 68 6.64 26.13 25.17
CA SER A 68 6.07 25.29 26.24
C SER A 68 4.58 25.00 26.00
N ASP A 69 3.78 26.02 25.71
CA ASP A 69 2.34 25.87 25.42
C ASP A 69 2.11 25.00 24.18
N VAL A 70 2.92 25.19 23.12
CA VAL A 70 2.81 24.38 21.90
C VAL A 70 3.08 22.91 22.18
N ILE A 71 4.15 22.59 22.91
CA ILE A 71 4.49 21.22 23.26
C ILE A 71 3.42 20.58 24.14
N VAL A 72 2.93 21.28 25.16
CA VAL A 72 1.86 20.78 26.04
C VAL A 72 0.59 20.53 25.24
N GLN A 73 0.18 21.48 24.41
CA GLN A 73 -1.03 21.34 23.60
C GLN A 73 -0.90 20.20 22.56
N MET A 74 0.27 20.03 21.94
CA MET A 74 0.53 18.92 21.02
C MET A 74 0.56 17.57 21.74
N ALA A 75 1.17 17.51 22.92
CA ALA A 75 1.14 16.30 23.76
C ALA A 75 -0.30 15.93 24.13
N ILE A 76 -1.13 16.88 24.57
CA ILE A 76 -2.54 16.61 24.87
C ILE A 76 -3.31 16.19 23.61
N THR A 77 -3.09 16.86 22.47
CA THR A 77 -3.85 16.60 21.24
C THR A 77 -3.49 15.26 20.60
N ILE A 78 -2.23 14.81 20.70
CA ILE A 78 -1.72 13.65 19.97
C ILE A 78 -1.40 12.49 20.90
N ILE A 79 -0.68 12.73 22.00
CA ILE A 79 -0.26 11.67 22.93
C ILE A 79 -1.44 11.18 23.76
N ALA A 80 -2.32 12.07 24.26
CA ALA A 80 -3.46 11.65 25.06
C ALA A 80 -4.38 10.64 24.33
N PRO A 81 -4.85 10.86 23.09
CA PRO A 81 -5.66 9.86 22.38
C PRO A 81 -4.89 8.57 22.09
N LEU A 82 -3.57 8.62 21.86
CA LEU A 82 -2.75 7.42 21.71
C LEU A 82 -2.68 6.60 23.00
N VAL A 83 -2.47 7.26 24.15
CA VAL A 83 -2.47 6.60 25.47
C VAL A 83 -3.83 5.99 25.76
N VAL A 84 -4.91 6.73 25.54
CA VAL A 84 -6.28 6.20 25.71
C VAL A 84 -6.50 4.99 24.82
N GLY A 85 -6.13 5.05 23.54
CA GLY A 85 -6.23 3.92 22.62
C GLY A 85 -5.43 2.70 23.10
N GLN A 86 -4.21 2.91 23.59
CA GLN A 86 -3.37 1.83 24.10
C GLN A 86 -3.91 1.22 25.40
N LEU A 87 -4.50 2.03 26.30
CA LEU A 87 -5.17 1.53 27.51
C LEU A 87 -6.40 0.69 27.15
N VAL A 88 -7.20 1.14 26.18
CA VAL A 88 -8.35 0.36 25.67
C VAL A 88 -7.88 -0.97 25.08
N GLN A 89 -6.80 -0.97 24.30
CA GLN A 89 -6.19 -2.20 23.75
C GLN A 89 -5.69 -3.13 24.85
N TYR A 90 -5.10 -2.58 25.92
CA TYR A 90 -4.53 -3.35 27.02
C TYR A 90 -5.60 -3.97 27.93
N PHE A 91 -6.63 -3.21 28.31
CA PHE A 91 -7.69 -3.67 29.22
C PHE A 91 -8.81 -4.46 28.52
N GLY A 92 -9.02 -4.26 27.22
CA GLY A 92 -10.11 -4.89 26.47
C GLY A 92 -9.68 -5.47 25.13
N PRO A 93 -8.66 -6.36 25.06
CA PRO A 93 -8.17 -6.89 23.80
C PRO A 93 -9.25 -7.63 23.00
N ASP A 94 -10.15 -8.36 23.67
CA ASP A 94 -11.25 -9.07 23.01
C ASP A 94 -12.33 -8.12 22.49
N LEU A 95 -12.58 -7.02 23.20
CA LEU A 95 -13.48 -5.96 22.73
C LEU A 95 -12.90 -5.29 21.48
N VAL A 96 -11.59 -5.02 21.45
CA VAL A 96 -10.94 -4.42 20.28
C VAL A 96 -10.93 -5.39 19.10
N LYS A 97 -10.65 -6.68 19.31
CA LYS A 97 -10.74 -7.69 18.23
C LYS A 97 -12.15 -7.75 17.65
N LYS A 98 -13.17 -7.80 18.52
CA LYS A 98 -14.57 -7.75 18.09
C LYS A 98 -14.86 -6.47 17.30
N ALA A 99 -14.41 -5.32 17.79
CA ALA A 99 -14.54 -4.05 17.07
C ALA A 99 -13.79 -4.07 15.73
N GLN A 100 -12.64 -4.73 15.60
CA GLN A 100 -11.88 -4.86 14.35
C GLN A 100 -12.64 -5.70 13.31
N GLU A 101 -13.42 -6.68 13.74
CA GLU A 101 -14.27 -7.51 12.87
C GLU A 101 -15.48 -6.72 12.34
N TYR A 102 -16.15 -5.93 13.20
CA TYR A 102 -17.31 -5.13 12.79
C TYR A 102 -16.92 -3.81 12.09
N ILE A 103 -15.81 -3.20 12.51
CA ILE A 103 -15.33 -1.89 12.06
C ILE A 103 -13.96 -2.08 11.43
N ASN A 104 -13.88 -1.85 10.13
CA ASN A 104 -12.59 -1.82 9.45
C ASN A 104 -11.85 -0.52 9.80
N PHE A 105 -11.05 -0.54 10.87
CA PHE A 105 -10.29 0.63 11.34
C PHE A 105 -9.40 1.26 10.26
N GLY A 106 -8.89 0.47 9.31
CA GLY A 106 -8.14 0.98 8.17
C GLY A 106 -8.99 1.88 7.25
N LYS A 107 -10.22 1.45 6.94
CA LYS A 107 -11.18 2.27 6.17
C LYS A 107 -11.58 3.52 6.94
N VAL A 108 -11.87 3.39 8.22
CA VAL A 108 -12.22 4.55 9.08
C VAL A 108 -11.09 5.55 9.11
N GLY A 109 -9.85 5.11 9.35
CA GLY A 109 -8.66 5.97 9.34
C GLY A 109 -8.49 6.71 8.02
N ASN A 110 -8.66 6.03 6.88
CA ASN A 110 -8.60 6.67 5.58
C ASN A 110 -9.71 7.71 5.37
N VAL A 111 -10.95 7.42 5.78
CA VAL A 111 -12.05 8.40 5.75
C VAL A 111 -11.73 9.61 6.62
N MET A 112 -11.18 9.42 7.82
CA MET A 112 -10.78 10.52 8.71
C MET A 112 -9.68 11.39 8.11
N ILE A 113 -8.69 10.79 7.45
CA ILE A 113 -7.65 11.55 6.72
C ILE A 113 -8.27 12.39 5.61
N VAL A 114 -9.19 11.82 4.82
CA VAL A 114 -9.90 12.55 3.75
C VAL A 114 -10.73 13.69 4.33
N LEU A 115 -11.47 13.47 5.41
CA LEU A 115 -12.24 14.51 6.11
C LEU A 115 -11.34 15.62 6.66
N LEU A 116 -10.16 15.27 7.17
CA LEU A 116 -9.19 16.23 7.68
C LEU A 116 -8.62 17.10 6.55
N VAL A 117 -8.25 16.48 5.42
CA VAL A 117 -7.83 17.20 4.20
C VAL A 117 -8.95 18.14 3.71
N TRP A 118 -10.19 17.64 3.65
CA TRP A 118 -11.36 18.43 3.27
C TRP A 118 -11.59 19.62 4.21
N ASN A 119 -11.61 19.39 5.52
CA ASN A 119 -11.79 20.46 6.52
C ASN A 119 -10.71 21.54 6.38
N THR A 120 -9.46 21.11 6.21
CA THR A 120 -8.33 22.02 6.03
C THR A 120 -8.46 22.83 4.75
N PHE A 121 -8.85 22.20 3.65
CA PHE A 121 -9.12 22.87 2.39
C PHE A 121 -10.20 23.95 2.57
N CYS A 122 -11.35 23.60 3.14
CA CYS A 122 -12.42 24.57 3.41
C CYS A 122 -11.93 25.74 4.28
N ASN A 123 -11.21 25.47 5.37
CA ASN A 123 -10.70 26.52 6.26
C ASN A 123 -9.65 27.43 5.59
N THR A 124 -8.88 26.86 4.65
CA THR A 124 -7.88 27.60 3.87
C THR A 124 -8.58 28.55 2.88
N PHE A 125 -9.52 28.05 2.07
CA PHE A 125 -10.17 28.84 1.03
C PHE A 125 -11.31 29.74 1.53
N HIS A 126 -11.87 29.49 2.72
CA HIS A 126 -12.88 30.36 3.33
C HIS A 126 -12.34 31.75 3.70
N LYS A 127 -11.03 31.91 3.86
CA LYS A 127 -10.39 33.17 4.30
C LYS A 127 -9.99 34.11 3.14
N ASP A 128 -10.60 33.96 1.96
CA ASP A 128 -10.30 34.75 0.75
C ASP A 128 -8.80 34.91 0.48
N ILE A 129 -8.11 33.80 0.21
CA ILE A 129 -6.68 33.85 -0.10
C ILE A 129 -6.48 34.27 -1.56
N HIS A 130 -5.97 35.48 -1.78
CA HIS A 130 -5.54 35.95 -3.09
C HIS A 130 -4.14 35.40 -3.44
N LEU A 131 -4.08 34.18 -3.98
CA LEU A 131 -2.84 33.63 -4.54
C LEU A 131 -2.72 33.94 -6.03
N GLY A 132 -1.82 34.86 -6.39
CA GLY A 132 -1.45 35.06 -7.79
C GLY A 132 -0.80 33.81 -8.39
N ALA A 133 -0.99 33.58 -9.70
CA ALA A 133 -0.40 32.45 -10.42
C ALA A 133 1.13 32.34 -10.25
N GLY A 134 1.82 33.47 -10.12
CA GLY A 134 3.26 33.52 -9.88
C GLY A 134 3.72 32.99 -8.50
N SER A 135 2.82 32.70 -7.57
CA SER A 135 3.16 32.16 -6.25
C SER A 135 2.85 30.67 -6.09
N TRP A 136 1.68 30.20 -6.52
CA TRP A 136 1.29 28.80 -6.30
C TRP A 136 1.90 27.84 -7.34
N VAL A 137 2.16 28.29 -8.58
CA VAL A 137 2.76 27.43 -9.62
C VAL A 137 4.20 27.04 -9.27
N PRO A 138 5.12 27.97 -8.94
CA PRO A 138 6.49 27.59 -8.57
C PRO A 138 6.53 26.73 -7.32
N MET A 139 5.61 26.95 -6.39
CA MET A 139 5.46 26.18 -5.17
C MET A 139 5.10 24.72 -5.46
N LEU A 140 4.14 24.45 -6.35
CA LEU A 140 3.79 23.09 -6.76
C LEU A 140 4.98 22.35 -7.38
N PHE A 141 5.72 23.00 -8.28
CA PHE A 141 6.94 22.42 -8.86
C PHE A 141 8.02 22.15 -7.81
N LEU A 142 8.18 23.05 -6.85
CA LEU A 142 9.13 22.90 -5.76
C LEU A 142 8.75 21.70 -4.87
N GLU A 143 7.48 21.52 -4.54
CA GLU A 143 7.01 20.37 -3.76
C GLU A 143 7.19 19.04 -4.46
N ILE A 144 6.87 18.97 -5.76
CA ILE A 144 7.15 17.80 -6.60
C ILE A 144 8.66 17.53 -6.61
N GLY A 145 9.47 18.56 -6.84
CA GLY A 145 10.93 18.48 -6.84
C GLY A 145 11.49 17.96 -5.52
N MET A 146 10.99 18.46 -4.39
CA MET A 146 11.41 18.00 -3.05
C MET A 146 10.98 16.58 -2.74
N PHE A 147 9.76 16.18 -3.10
CA PHE A 147 9.31 14.80 -2.95
C PHE A 147 10.21 13.83 -3.73
N LEU A 148 10.51 14.15 -4.99
CA LEU A 148 11.41 13.36 -5.82
C LEU A 148 12.85 13.37 -5.30
N ALA A 149 13.35 14.53 -4.85
CA ALA A 149 14.69 14.65 -4.29
C ALA A 149 14.85 13.81 -3.01
N PHE A 150 13.90 13.89 -2.07
CA PHE A 150 13.92 13.06 -0.86
C PHE A 150 13.80 11.57 -1.19
N THR A 151 12.96 11.22 -2.15
CA THR A 151 12.83 9.84 -2.64
C THR A 151 14.16 9.31 -3.17
N VAL A 152 14.82 10.06 -4.06
CA VAL A 152 16.12 9.68 -4.63
C VAL A 152 17.18 9.61 -3.54
N MET A 153 17.23 10.60 -2.64
CA MET A 153 18.16 10.61 -1.51
C MET A 153 17.98 9.37 -0.62
N CYS A 154 16.75 9.02 -0.26
CA CYS A 154 16.45 7.85 0.56
C CYS A 154 16.81 6.55 -0.18
N LEU A 155 16.55 6.47 -1.48
CA LEU A 155 16.92 5.31 -2.30
C LEU A 155 18.43 5.15 -2.39
N LEU A 156 19.17 6.25 -2.61
CA LEU A 156 20.63 6.25 -2.63
C LEU A 156 21.19 5.83 -1.28
N LEU A 157 20.71 6.40 -0.17
CA LEU A 157 21.16 6.02 1.17
C LEU A 157 20.87 4.55 1.49
N ALA A 158 19.69 4.06 1.13
CA ALA A 158 19.30 2.67 1.40
C ALA A 158 20.05 1.65 0.52
N THR A 159 20.48 2.05 -0.69
CA THR A 159 21.24 1.18 -1.61
C THR A 159 22.75 1.36 -1.52
N PHE A 160 23.22 2.37 -0.78
CA PHE A 160 24.64 2.65 -0.60
C PHE A 160 25.32 1.51 0.18
N VAL A 161 26.33 0.90 -0.45
CA VAL A 161 27.01 -0.33 0.00
C VAL A 161 27.41 -0.32 1.49
N PRO A 162 28.03 0.73 2.05
CA PRO A 162 28.42 0.71 3.45
C PRO A 162 27.22 0.76 4.40
N PHE A 163 26.16 1.50 4.09
CA PHE A 163 24.93 1.51 4.90
C PHE A 163 24.21 0.16 4.82
N LYS A 164 24.14 -0.41 3.62
CA LYS A 164 23.58 -1.75 3.40
C LYS A 164 24.31 -2.80 4.25
N LYS A 165 25.64 -2.74 4.32
CA LYS A 165 26.45 -3.68 5.11
C LYS A 165 26.38 -3.41 6.62
N LEU A 166 26.28 -2.15 7.03
CA LEU A 166 26.19 -1.75 8.43
C LEU A 166 24.84 -2.11 9.07
N PHE A 167 23.75 -1.92 8.33
CA PHE A 167 22.38 -2.17 8.82
C PHE A 167 21.77 -3.47 8.29
N SER A 168 22.53 -4.28 7.53
CA SER A 168 22.06 -5.51 6.90
C SER A 168 20.75 -5.33 6.10
N MET A 169 20.64 -4.20 5.41
CA MET A 169 19.38 -3.75 4.79
C MET A 169 19.08 -4.54 3.50
N ASP A 170 17.87 -5.09 3.37
CA ASP A 170 17.41 -5.73 2.15
C ASP A 170 16.52 -4.80 1.30
N LYS A 171 16.19 -5.18 0.06
CA LYS A 171 15.31 -4.39 -0.83
C LYS A 171 13.97 -4.01 -0.17
N PRO A 172 13.29 -4.90 0.58
CA PRO A 172 12.04 -4.54 1.26
C PRO A 172 12.21 -3.45 2.32
N ASP A 173 13.34 -3.41 3.02
CA ASP A 173 13.65 -2.39 4.03
C ASP A 173 13.96 -1.05 3.35
N ALA A 174 14.67 -1.08 2.22
CA ALA A 174 14.92 0.12 1.42
C ALA A 174 13.62 0.77 0.94
N VAL A 175 12.60 -0.02 0.56
CA VAL A 175 11.26 0.50 0.23
C VAL A 175 10.63 1.20 1.43
N ALA A 176 10.73 0.62 2.63
CA ALA A 176 10.21 1.24 3.86
C ALA A 176 10.91 2.58 4.15
N VAL A 177 12.23 2.66 3.96
CA VAL A 177 13.01 3.90 4.12
C VAL A 177 12.60 4.94 3.09
N VAL A 178 12.44 4.56 1.82
CA VAL A 178 12.01 5.49 0.76
C VAL A 178 10.62 6.06 1.03
N MET A 179 9.65 5.21 1.37
CA MET A 179 8.28 5.65 1.66
C MET A 179 8.21 6.53 2.91
N CYS A 180 8.91 6.14 3.97
CA CYS A 180 8.91 6.91 5.21
C CYS A 180 9.72 8.22 5.08
N GLY A 181 10.81 8.24 4.32
CA GLY A 181 11.66 9.41 4.21
C GLY A 181 11.12 10.51 3.29
N SER A 182 10.33 10.15 2.27
CA SER A 182 9.80 11.10 1.29
C SER A 182 8.43 11.67 1.64
N THR A 183 7.74 11.16 2.66
CA THR A 183 6.39 11.61 3.01
C THR A 183 6.35 12.44 4.29
N LYS A 184 5.34 13.30 4.38
CA LYS A 184 5.09 14.24 5.47
C LYS A 184 3.66 14.12 5.98
N THR A 185 3.48 14.15 7.31
CA THR A 185 2.17 13.98 7.93
C THR A 185 1.40 15.29 8.02
N LEU A 186 0.26 15.32 7.32
CA LEU A 186 -0.69 16.40 7.44
C LEU A 186 -1.45 16.33 8.78
N ALA A 187 -1.70 15.13 9.30
CA ALA A 187 -2.46 14.90 10.53
C ALA A 187 -1.80 15.53 11.76
N LEU A 188 -0.47 15.56 11.85
CA LEU A 188 0.23 16.26 12.94
C LEU A 188 0.50 17.73 12.61
N GLY A 189 0.73 18.07 11.33
CA GLY A 189 1.03 19.45 10.95
C GLY A 189 -0.17 20.39 11.11
N MET A 190 -1.40 19.91 10.91
CA MET A 190 -2.59 20.75 11.05
C MET A 190 -2.82 21.25 12.49
N PRO A 191 -2.82 20.37 13.51
CA PRO A 191 -2.81 20.81 14.91
C PRO A 191 -1.65 21.76 15.22
N LEU A 192 -0.43 21.46 14.74
CA LEU A 192 0.73 22.30 15.03
C LEU A 192 0.58 23.71 14.45
N ILE A 193 0.14 23.85 13.20
CA ILE A 193 -0.11 25.15 12.58
C ILE A 193 -1.17 25.91 13.37
N SER A 194 -2.24 25.23 13.78
CA SER A 194 -3.33 25.84 14.55
C SER A 194 -2.84 26.35 15.91
N VAL A 195 -2.03 25.60 16.64
CA VAL A 195 -1.54 26.03 17.96
C VAL A 195 -0.46 27.10 17.83
N LEU A 196 0.45 26.96 16.88
CA LEU A 196 1.59 27.88 16.70
C LEU A 196 1.17 29.22 16.09
N PHE A 197 0.18 29.23 15.19
CA PHE A 197 -0.24 30.40 14.41
C PHE A 197 -1.73 30.72 14.46
N GLY A 198 -2.55 29.99 15.22
CA GLY A 198 -4.02 30.14 15.21
C GLY A 198 -4.56 31.49 15.67
N LYS A 199 -3.74 32.30 16.36
CA LYS A 199 -4.06 33.68 16.71
C LYS A 199 -3.77 34.69 15.57
N SER A 200 -3.10 34.25 14.51
CA SER A 200 -2.75 35.08 13.35
C SER A 200 -3.68 34.78 12.17
N ALA A 201 -3.99 35.80 11.37
CA ALA A 201 -4.84 35.68 10.18
C ALA A 201 -4.27 34.70 9.12
N ASN A 202 -2.99 34.34 9.21
CA ASN A 202 -2.26 33.65 8.15
C ASN A 202 -2.24 32.11 8.29
N ALA A 203 -2.92 31.54 9.29
CA ALA A 203 -2.91 30.08 9.51
C ALA A 203 -3.36 29.26 8.28
N GLY A 204 -4.31 29.77 7.48
CA GLY A 204 -4.76 29.10 6.25
C GLY A 204 -3.70 29.10 5.13
N ILE A 205 -2.98 30.22 4.96
CA ILE A 205 -1.89 30.33 3.98
C ILE A 205 -0.73 29.40 4.37
N LEU A 206 -0.43 29.29 5.67
CA LEU A 206 0.62 28.43 6.20
C LEU A 206 0.30 26.93 6.04
N SER A 207 -0.98 26.54 6.06
CA SER A 207 -1.39 25.14 5.82
C SER A 207 -1.42 24.73 4.36
N LEU A 208 -1.43 25.70 3.43
CA LEU A 208 -1.59 25.42 2.00
C LEU A 208 -0.43 24.58 1.42
N PRO A 209 0.86 24.84 1.72
CA PRO A 209 1.94 23.94 1.32
C PRO A 209 1.84 22.52 1.84
N LEU A 210 1.47 22.37 3.12
CA LEU A 210 1.30 21.06 3.70
C LEU A 210 0.18 20.26 3.00
N LEU A 211 -0.92 20.95 2.62
CA LEU A 211 -2.02 20.36 1.85
C LEU A 211 -1.59 19.90 0.46
N ILE A 212 -0.93 20.77 -0.30
CA ILE A 212 -0.50 20.46 -1.67
C ILE A 212 0.55 19.34 -1.64
N TYR A 213 1.47 19.37 -0.68
CA TYR A 213 2.46 18.32 -0.50
C TYR A 213 1.80 16.97 -0.19
N HIS A 214 0.77 16.96 0.67
CA HIS A 214 0.04 15.75 0.99
C HIS A 214 -0.70 15.15 -0.21
N ALA A 215 -1.30 15.96 -1.07
CA ALA A 215 -1.90 15.49 -2.32
C ALA A 215 -0.84 14.96 -3.29
N THR A 216 0.26 15.70 -3.43
CA THR A 216 1.38 15.36 -4.32
C THR A 216 2.05 14.04 -3.94
N GLN A 217 2.38 13.85 -2.66
CA GLN A 217 3.00 12.60 -2.18
C GLN A 217 2.06 11.39 -2.33
N CYS A 218 0.74 11.57 -2.17
CA CYS A 218 -0.22 10.49 -2.37
C CYS A 218 -0.27 10.08 -3.86
N LEU A 219 -0.29 11.06 -4.77
CA LEU A 219 -0.27 10.81 -6.21
C LEU A 219 1.05 10.17 -6.65
N LEU A 220 2.18 10.84 -6.40
CA LEU A 220 3.50 10.37 -6.83
C LEU A 220 3.90 9.06 -6.14
N GLY A 221 3.63 8.94 -4.84
CA GLY A 221 3.86 7.71 -4.08
C GLY A 221 3.08 6.53 -4.66
N SER A 222 1.81 6.73 -5.04
CA SER A 222 1.01 5.67 -5.67
C SER A 222 1.55 5.23 -7.04
N LEU A 223 2.05 6.16 -7.85
CA LEU A 223 2.68 5.87 -9.14
C LEU A 223 3.98 5.05 -8.96
N MET A 224 4.75 5.33 -7.91
CA MET A 224 5.99 4.63 -7.61
C MET A 224 5.79 3.17 -7.19
N ILE A 225 4.63 2.79 -6.65
CA ILE A 225 4.38 1.43 -6.11
C ILE A 225 4.71 0.34 -7.13
N LYS A 226 4.26 0.51 -8.39
CA LYS A 226 4.51 -0.48 -9.44
C LYS A 226 6.00 -0.66 -9.72
N HIS A 227 6.74 0.45 -9.76
CA HIS A 227 8.17 0.46 -10.03
C HIS A 227 8.97 -0.14 -8.86
N LEU A 228 8.64 0.22 -7.62
CA LEU A 228 9.28 -0.35 -6.43
C LEU A 228 8.98 -1.84 -6.31
N LYS A 229 7.74 -2.28 -6.58
CA LYS A 229 7.38 -3.69 -6.59
C LYS A 229 8.16 -4.50 -7.62
N ALA A 230 8.31 -3.96 -8.83
CA ALA A 230 9.14 -4.58 -9.87
C ALA A 230 10.62 -4.64 -9.46
N TRP A 231 11.13 -3.60 -8.77
CA TRP A 231 12.50 -3.57 -8.27
C TRP A 231 12.77 -4.58 -7.16
N VAL A 232 11.84 -4.70 -6.20
CA VAL A 232 11.88 -5.70 -5.12
C VAL A 232 11.88 -7.12 -5.70
N ASN A 233 10.99 -7.39 -6.65
CA ASN A 233 10.86 -8.70 -7.30
C ASN A 233 11.94 -8.98 -8.36
N GLY A 234 12.67 -7.96 -8.81
CA GLY A 234 13.74 -8.10 -9.79
C GLY A 234 14.91 -8.94 -9.27
N PRO A 235 15.75 -9.49 -10.17
CA PRO A 235 16.88 -10.34 -9.79
C PRO A 235 17.74 -9.65 -8.72
N ARG A 236 18.13 -10.39 -7.68
CA ARG A 236 19.16 -9.90 -6.76
C ARG A 236 20.48 -9.87 -7.54
N PRO A 237 21.34 -8.87 -7.38
CA PRO A 237 22.70 -8.96 -7.92
C PRO A 237 23.35 -10.25 -7.39
N GLY A 238 23.60 -11.22 -8.28
CA GLY A 238 24.10 -12.57 -7.94
C GLY A 238 23.05 -13.70 -7.93
N ALA A 239 21.76 -13.42 -8.07
CA ALA A 239 20.76 -14.46 -8.30
C ALA A 239 20.77 -14.83 -9.79
N TRP A 240 21.15 -16.07 -10.10
CA TRP A 240 21.07 -16.61 -11.45
C TRP A 240 19.62 -16.53 -11.97
N PRO A 241 19.41 -16.28 -13.28
CA PRO A 241 18.07 -16.22 -13.84
C PRO A 241 17.31 -17.53 -13.55
N PRO A 242 15.97 -17.52 -13.48
CA PRO A 242 15.18 -18.71 -13.16
C PRO A 242 15.45 -19.92 -14.08
N SER A 243 15.93 -19.67 -15.30
CA SER A 243 16.36 -20.70 -16.26
C SER A 243 17.62 -21.46 -15.83
N CYS A 244 18.39 -20.92 -14.90
CA CYS A 244 19.61 -21.50 -14.34
C CYS A 244 19.36 -22.14 -12.96
N TRP A 245 18.12 -22.12 -12.48
CA TRP A 245 17.70 -22.85 -11.29
C TRP A 245 17.40 -24.30 -11.69
N HIS A 246 18.32 -25.21 -11.37
CA HIS A 246 17.99 -26.62 -11.29
C HIS A 246 17.49 -26.91 -9.88
N PRO A 247 16.32 -27.57 -9.71
CA PRO A 247 15.89 -28.03 -8.40
C PRO A 247 17.00 -28.92 -7.82
N VAL A 248 17.56 -28.53 -6.67
CA VAL A 248 18.52 -29.35 -5.96
C VAL A 248 17.82 -30.67 -5.60
N PRO A 249 18.36 -31.85 -6.00
CA PRO A 249 17.80 -33.13 -5.61
C PRO A 249 17.60 -33.19 -4.09
N ALA A 250 16.48 -33.77 -3.63
CA ALA A 250 16.13 -33.80 -2.21
C ALA A 250 17.24 -34.41 -1.32
N SER A 251 18.08 -35.28 -1.88
CA SER A 251 19.26 -35.85 -1.22
C SER A 251 20.37 -34.82 -0.94
N GLU A 252 20.60 -33.86 -1.83
CA GLU A 252 21.57 -32.77 -1.62
C GLU A 252 21.02 -31.69 -0.68
N ALA A 253 19.72 -31.39 -0.76
CA ALA A 253 19.09 -30.44 0.18
C ALA A 253 19.15 -30.94 1.64
N ALA A 254 18.96 -32.24 1.85
CA ALA A 254 19.11 -32.88 3.17
C ALA A 254 20.57 -32.87 3.66
N ALA A 255 21.55 -33.06 2.76
CA ALA A 255 22.97 -33.01 3.09
C ALA A 255 23.44 -31.59 3.46
N VAL A 256 22.94 -30.55 2.78
CA VAL A 256 23.25 -29.14 3.08
C VAL A 256 22.59 -28.67 4.38
N ALA A 257 21.37 -29.14 4.66
CA ALA A 257 20.70 -28.91 5.94
C ALA A 257 21.43 -29.60 7.12
N ALA A 258 21.97 -30.80 6.90
CA ALA A 258 22.79 -31.51 7.89
C ALA A 258 24.17 -30.85 8.10
N ALA A 259 24.70 -30.14 7.10
CA ALA A 259 26.00 -29.46 7.15
C ALA A 259 25.94 -28.01 7.68
N GLY A 260 24.78 -27.53 8.12
CA GLY A 260 24.64 -26.18 8.71
C GLY A 260 24.74 -25.01 7.71
N GLY A 261 24.44 -25.25 6.42
CA GLY A 261 24.38 -24.20 5.41
C GLY A 261 23.19 -23.24 5.60
N PRO A 262 23.24 -22.01 5.03
CA PRO A 262 22.21 -21.00 5.24
C PRO A 262 20.85 -21.49 4.74
N ALA A 263 19.83 -21.33 5.59
CA ALA A 263 18.47 -21.78 5.33
C ALA A 263 17.93 -21.21 4.00
N VAL A 264 17.46 -22.11 3.14
CA VAL A 264 16.69 -21.77 1.94
C VAL A 264 15.44 -20.99 2.39
N PRO A 265 15.10 -19.84 1.78
CA PRO A 265 13.95 -19.05 2.22
C PRO A 265 12.64 -19.82 2.05
N GLU A 266 11.83 -19.86 3.12
CA GLU A 266 10.44 -20.33 3.09
C GLU A 266 9.67 -19.53 2.03
N GLY A 267 9.24 -20.20 0.97
CA GLY A 267 8.53 -19.58 -0.16
C GLY A 267 8.73 -20.25 -1.51
N ALA A 268 9.68 -21.19 -1.64
CA ALA A 268 9.77 -22.05 -2.81
C ALA A 268 8.70 -23.16 -2.74
N THR A 269 7.46 -22.83 -3.09
CA THR A 269 6.45 -23.86 -3.38
C THR A 269 6.92 -24.66 -4.58
N ALA A 270 7.30 -25.92 -4.36
CA ALA A 270 7.58 -26.87 -5.41
C ALA A 270 6.33 -27.02 -6.30
N VAL A 271 6.40 -26.53 -7.54
CA VAL A 271 5.41 -26.85 -8.56
C VAL A 271 5.62 -28.32 -8.90
N VAL A 272 4.76 -29.19 -8.37
CA VAL A 272 4.74 -30.61 -8.74
C VAL A 272 4.22 -30.72 -10.17
N VAL A 273 5.13 -30.75 -11.14
CA VAL A 273 4.81 -31.18 -12.51
C VAL A 273 4.74 -32.71 -12.48
N LYS A 274 3.55 -33.25 -12.73
CA LYS A 274 3.31 -34.69 -12.88
C LYS A 274 4.12 -35.20 -14.09
N PRO A 275 5.02 -36.19 -13.95
CA PRO A 275 5.79 -36.67 -15.08
C PRO A 275 4.88 -37.40 -16.07
N ALA A 276 4.96 -37.00 -17.34
CA ALA A 276 4.43 -37.77 -18.46
C ALA A 276 5.20 -39.09 -18.55
N ALA A 277 4.45 -40.20 -18.62
CA ALA A 277 5.01 -41.54 -18.73
C ALA A 277 5.89 -41.66 -19.97
N ALA A 278 7.08 -42.22 -19.77
CA ALA A 278 8.03 -42.57 -20.81
C ALA A 278 7.55 -43.79 -21.61
N ALA A 279 7.65 -43.70 -22.92
CA ALA A 279 7.96 -44.78 -23.85
C ALA A 279 8.54 -44.05 -25.09
N GLY A 280 9.81 -44.16 -25.46
CA GLY A 280 10.74 -45.25 -25.31
C GLY A 280 11.04 -45.74 -26.73
N GLU A 281 12.10 -45.21 -27.37
CA GLU A 281 12.87 -46.03 -28.31
C GLU A 281 14.26 -45.43 -28.56
N VAL A 282 15.25 -46.30 -28.34
CA VAL A 282 16.68 -46.11 -28.54
C VAL A 282 16.99 -46.54 -29.97
N ALA A 283 17.49 -45.64 -30.81
CA ALA A 283 18.02 -46.01 -32.12
C ALA A 283 19.52 -46.33 -32.01
N ALA A 284 19.85 -47.62 -32.10
CA ALA A 284 21.20 -48.10 -32.36
C ALA A 284 21.40 -48.31 -33.88
N VAL A 285 22.62 -48.01 -34.31
CA VAL A 285 23.17 -48.07 -35.68
C VAL A 285 23.27 -49.51 -36.19
N GLY A 286 22.94 -49.75 -37.47
CA GLY A 286 23.26 -51.03 -38.13
C GLY A 286 22.68 -51.24 -39.53
N GLN A 287 23.43 -50.81 -40.55
CA GLN A 287 23.64 -51.39 -41.90
C GLN A 287 22.53 -52.10 -42.71
N SER A 288 22.40 -51.59 -43.94
CA SER A 288 22.36 -52.27 -45.25
C SER A 288 21.13 -53.07 -45.73
N SER A 289 20.71 -52.67 -46.95
CA SER A 289 20.32 -53.48 -48.11
C SER A 289 18.95 -54.16 -48.17
N GLY A 290 18.28 -53.96 -49.31
CA GLY A 290 17.56 -55.04 -50.00
C GLY A 290 16.04 -54.90 -50.14
N SER A 291 15.62 -54.34 -51.30
CA SER A 291 14.59 -54.87 -52.21
C SER A 291 13.35 -55.63 -51.69
N GLY A 292 12.18 -55.16 -52.14
CA GLY A 292 11.32 -56.00 -53.01
C GLY A 292 10.05 -56.65 -52.42
N SER A 293 8.90 -56.22 -52.97
CA SER A 293 7.78 -57.03 -53.51
C SER A 293 6.87 -57.91 -52.62
N GLY A 294 5.58 -57.92 -53.00
CA GLY A 294 4.62 -59.04 -52.83
C GLY A 294 3.59 -58.81 -51.72
N SER A 295 2.32 -58.49 -51.99
CA SER A 295 1.23 -59.30 -52.60
C SER A 295 0.59 -60.33 -51.66
N SER A 296 -0.73 -60.14 -51.44
CA SER A 296 -1.82 -61.09 -51.17
C SER A 296 -1.55 -62.43 -50.46
N ALA A 297 -2.34 -62.73 -49.41
CA ALA A 297 -3.55 -63.55 -49.50
C ALA A 297 -4.01 -64.11 -48.13
N HIS A 298 -5.34 -64.11 -47.95
CA HIS A 298 -6.21 -65.08 -47.25
C HIS A 298 -5.83 -65.74 -45.91
N GLY A 299 -6.79 -65.68 -44.96
CA GLY A 299 -6.97 -66.69 -43.92
C GLY A 299 -8.05 -66.34 -42.90
N HIS A 300 -9.13 -67.13 -42.88
CA HIS A 300 -10.31 -67.09 -42.00
C HIS A 300 -10.04 -67.11 -40.49
N GLY A 301 -11.01 -66.61 -39.69
CA GLY A 301 -11.33 -67.22 -38.39
C GLY A 301 -11.81 -66.28 -37.28
N SER A 302 -13.13 -66.08 -37.21
CA SER A 302 -14.03 -65.98 -36.03
C SER A 302 -13.61 -65.30 -34.71
N GLY A 303 -14.53 -64.47 -34.18
CA GLY A 303 -14.78 -64.36 -32.73
C GLY A 303 -14.88 -62.95 -32.16
N ASP A 304 -16.12 -62.46 -32.09
CA ASP A 304 -16.77 -61.70 -31.00
C ASP A 304 -16.07 -60.53 -30.27
N GLY A 305 -16.84 -59.44 -30.10
CA GLY A 305 -16.80 -58.66 -28.86
C GLY A 305 -16.62 -57.14 -28.97
N GLU A 306 -17.73 -56.46 -29.26
CA GLU A 306 -18.16 -55.13 -28.74
C GLU A 306 -17.25 -53.89 -28.89
N GLY A 307 -17.77 -52.95 -29.67
CA GLY A 307 -17.24 -51.61 -29.86
C GLY A 307 -17.82 -50.56 -28.89
N ASN A 308 -16.91 -49.70 -28.43
CA ASN A 308 -16.88 -48.24 -28.59
C ASN A 308 -18.18 -47.43 -28.39
N GLY A 309 -18.05 -46.35 -27.60
CA GLY A 309 -18.51 -45.04 -28.06
C GLY A 309 -19.44 -44.24 -27.14
N THR A 310 -18.85 -43.18 -26.60
CA THR A 310 -19.39 -41.80 -26.58
C THR A 310 -20.54 -41.39 -25.63
N THR A 311 -20.25 -40.28 -24.98
CA THR A 311 -20.94 -39.44 -23.98
C THR A 311 -22.14 -38.63 -24.54
N PRO A 312 -22.86 -37.82 -23.74
CA PRO A 312 -24.22 -38.12 -23.28
C PRO A 312 -25.28 -37.13 -23.82
N LEU A 313 -26.56 -37.51 -23.72
CA LEU A 313 -27.68 -36.60 -23.97
C LEU A 313 -28.88 -36.92 -23.07
N VAL A 314 -29.49 -35.82 -22.60
CA VAL A 314 -30.95 -35.59 -22.43
C VAL A 314 -31.64 -36.09 -21.15
N GLN A 315 -31.94 -35.12 -20.27
CA GLN A 315 -33.27 -34.57 -19.99
C GLN A 315 -34.48 -35.53 -19.85
N GLY A 316 -35.28 -35.32 -18.80
CA GLY A 316 -36.68 -35.75 -18.69
C GLY A 316 -37.16 -35.50 -17.26
N GLN A 317 -38.02 -34.50 -17.02
CA GLN A 317 -39.49 -34.65 -16.87
C GLN A 317 -39.85 -35.52 -15.65
N ASP A 318 -40.73 -35.14 -14.72
CA ASP A 318 -42.06 -34.59 -14.98
C ASP A 318 -42.76 -34.09 -13.70
N SER A 319 -43.80 -33.25 -13.91
CA SER A 319 -45.10 -33.10 -13.19
C SER A 319 -45.15 -32.96 -11.64
N SER A 320 -46.00 -32.15 -10.97
CA SER A 320 -47.33 -31.56 -11.22
C SER A 320 -47.62 -30.48 -10.13
N VAL A 321 -48.07 -29.26 -10.49
CA VAL A 321 -49.46 -28.72 -10.40
C VAL A 321 -50.09 -28.66 -8.99
N ARG A 322 -50.23 -27.43 -8.43
CA ARG A 322 -51.55 -26.74 -8.24
C ARG A 322 -51.39 -25.24 -7.88
N ARG A 323 -52.08 -24.40 -8.68
CA ARG A 323 -52.22 -22.93 -8.59
C ARG A 323 -53.42 -22.51 -7.74
N LYS A 324 -53.39 -21.25 -7.25
CA LYS A 324 -54.30 -20.09 -7.51
C LYS A 324 -54.22 -19.11 -6.32
N SER A 325 -54.18 -17.78 -6.35
CA SER A 325 -54.29 -16.63 -7.30
C SER A 325 -55.35 -15.64 -6.76
N GLY A 326 -55.04 -14.35 -6.78
CA GLY A 326 -55.98 -13.20 -6.63
C GLY A 326 -55.31 -12.08 -5.85
N ALA A 327 -54.86 -10.93 -6.38
CA ALA A 327 -55.37 -9.91 -7.33
C ALA A 327 -56.35 -8.88 -6.71
N GLY A 328 -56.03 -7.58 -6.89
CA GLY A 328 -56.85 -6.38 -6.61
C GLY A 328 -56.13 -5.41 -5.65
N SER A 329 -55.55 -4.26 -6.05
CA SER A 329 -56.06 -3.03 -6.71
C SER A 329 -56.82 -2.08 -5.77
N GLY A 330 -56.36 -0.81 -5.68
CA GLY A 330 -57.19 0.34 -5.26
C GLY A 330 -56.63 1.29 -4.18
N ASP A 331 -55.77 2.24 -4.58
CA ASP A 331 -55.99 3.71 -4.54
C ASP A 331 -56.48 4.51 -3.29
N VAL A 332 -55.70 5.58 -3.03
CA VAL A 332 -56.08 7.02 -2.85
C VAL A 332 -56.13 7.68 -1.44
N GLU A 333 -55.19 8.63 -1.27
CA GLU A 333 -55.23 9.98 -0.64
C GLU A 333 -55.64 10.17 0.84
N HIS A 334 -55.19 11.17 1.62
CA HIS A 334 -54.78 12.56 1.34
C HIS A 334 -54.07 13.16 2.60
N GLY A 335 -53.29 14.24 2.45
CA GLY A 335 -52.85 15.07 3.58
C GLY A 335 -51.66 16.00 3.30
N ALA A 336 -51.94 17.17 2.74
CA ALA A 336 -51.00 18.23 2.38
C ALA A 336 -50.93 19.37 3.43
N GLY A 337 -49.87 20.19 3.33
CA GLY A 337 -49.76 21.56 3.86
C GLY A 337 -48.42 21.82 4.60
N ALA A 338 -47.70 22.94 4.47
CA ALA A 338 -47.81 24.16 3.69
C ALA A 338 -46.47 24.95 3.82
N ALA A 339 -46.32 26.03 3.04
CA ALA A 339 -45.13 26.86 2.82
C ALA A 339 -44.93 28.04 3.81
N ALA A 340 -43.90 28.89 3.51
CA ALA A 340 -43.59 30.28 3.95
C ALA A 340 -42.46 30.41 5.02
N ASP A 341 -41.32 31.11 4.82
CA ASP A 341 -40.99 32.52 4.52
C ASP A 341 -40.54 33.32 5.79
N ARG A 342 -39.43 34.11 5.66
CA ARG A 342 -38.79 35.10 6.59
C ARG A 342 -38.06 34.56 7.83
N ARG A 343 -36.88 35.04 8.25
CA ARG A 343 -36.16 36.32 8.10
C ARG A 343 -34.65 36.09 7.94
#